data_AF-A0A932ZHG3-F1
#
_entry.id   AF-A0A932ZHG3-F1
#
_cell.length_a   1.000
_cell.length_b   1.000
_cell.length_c   1.000
_cell.angle_alpha   90.00
_cell.angle_beta   90.00
_cell.angle_gamma   90.00
#
_symmetry.space_group_name_H-M   'P 1'
#
loop_
_entity.id
_entity.type
_entity.pdbx_description
1 polymer ?
#
loop_
_entity_poly.entity_id
_entity_poly.type
_entity_poly.pdbx_seq_one_letter_code
_entity_poly.pdbx_strand_id
1 'polypeptide(L)'
;MITKWIRQVIGKTNSHDDLRQISKTSGVHPSAQNLVDVPLKVLTEEATRHHAELETLVKTGWPVVNRNRVKERVRRSVWKIVSDAFHAPDPEMVEEITERIVDAAEVDPYYAKMVVEKNSDDDEKTV
;
A
#
# COMPACT_ATOMS: atom_id res chain seq x y z
N MET A 1 13.48 -6.73 -16.03
CA MET A 1 14.24 -7.84 -15.41
C MET A 1 14.10 -7.95 -13.89
N ILE A 2 13.54 -6.95 -13.18
CA ILE A 2 13.37 -6.97 -11.71
C ILE A 2 12.16 -7.80 -11.24
N THR A 3 11.10 -7.88 -12.05
CA THR A 3 9.85 -8.60 -11.71
C THR A 3 10.00 -10.12 -11.61
N LYS A 4 11.02 -10.71 -12.24
CA LYS A 4 11.33 -12.15 -12.12
C LYS A 4 11.90 -12.51 -10.74
N TRP A 5 12.67 -11.61 -10.14
CA TRP A 5 13.32 -11.89 -8.85
C TRP A 5 12.32 -11.89 -7.70
N ILE A 6 11.37 -10.95 -7.71
CA ILE A 6 10.32 -10.84 -6.67
C ILE A 6 9.40 -12.08 -6.67
N ARG A 7 9.08 -12.64 -7.85
CA ARG A 7 8.30 -13.91 -7.93
C ARG A 7 9.05 -15.11 -7.36
N GLN A 8 10.37 -15.13 -7.41
CA GLN A 8 11.17 -16.25 -6.92
C GLN A 8 11.32 -16.27 -5.39
N VAL A 9 11.18 -15.11 -4.75
CA VAL A 9 11.14 -14.99 -3.28
C VAL A 9 9.77 -15.37 -2.73
N ILE A 10 8.68 -15.06 -3.45
CA ILE A 10 7.30 -15.33 -3.00
C ILE A 10 6.87 -16.77 -3.32
N GLY A 11 7.40 -17.41 -4.36
CA GLY A 11 7.01 -18.76 -4.77
C GLY A 11 7.63 -19.93 -3.99
N LYS A 12 8.46 -19.68 -2.97
CA LYS A 12 9.25 -20.72 -2.27
C LYS A 12 8.71 -21.12 -0.88
N THR A 13 7.51 -20.69 -0.50
CA THR A 13 6.93 -21.01 0.83
C THR A 13 6.07 -22.28 0.88
N ASN A 14 5.95 -23.05 -0.20
CA ASN A 14 5.19 -24.31 -0.20
C ASN A 14 6.09 -25.52 -0.48
N SER A 15 6.86 -25.95 0.51
CA SER A 15 7.27 -27.35 0.64
C SER A 15 7.43 -27.67 2.13
N HIS A 16 6.35 -28.16 2.73
CA HIS A 16 6.23 -28.38 4.17
C HIS A 16 6.48 -29.85 4.56
N ASP A 17 7.30 -30.59 3.79
CA ASP A 17 7.48 -32.04 3.99
C ASP A 17 8.93 -32.53 4.25
N ASP A 18 9.97 -31.71 4.13
CA ASP A 18 11.36 -32.19 4.30
C ASP A 18 11.96 -32.05 5.72
N LEU A 19 11.23 -31.47 6.68
CA LEU A 19 11.75 -31.22 8.04
C LEU A 19 11.53 -32.38 9.03
N ARG A 20 10.88 -33.47 8.64
CA ARG A 20 10.55 -34.59 9.56
C ARG A 20 11.64 -35.67 9.67
N GLN A 21 12.72 -35.63 8.90
CA GLN A 21 13.75 -36.68 8.93
C GLN A 21 15.03 -36.35 9.71
N ILE A 22 15.24 -35.11 10.18
CA ILE A 22 16.49 -34.74 10.90
C ILE A 22 16.39 -35.00 12.42
N SER A 23 15.21 -35.34 12.96
CA SER A 23 14.97 -35.41 14.42
C SER A 23 15.27 -36.76 15.09
N LYS A 24 15.94 -37.72 14.43
CA LYS A 24 16.22 -39.04 15.02
C LYS A 24 17.67 -39.35 15.40
N THR A 25 18.59 -38.38 15.31
CA THR A 25 19.98 -38.59 15.75
C THR A 25 20.51 -37.38 16.52
N SER A 26 20.14 -37.23 17.78
CA SER A 26 20.89 -36.43 18.76
C SER A 26 20.48 -36.87 20.15
N GLY A 27 21.28 -37.75 20.74
CA GLY A 27 21.22 -38.06 22.15
C GLY A 27 21.58 -36.83 22.99
N VAL A 28 20.86 -36.66 24.09
CA VAL A 28 21.28 -36.06 25.38
C VAL A 28 22.16 -34.81 25.31
N HIS A 29 21.58 -33.64 25.61
CA HIS A 29 22.24 -32.64 26.46
C HIS A 29 21.19 -31.86 27.27
N PRO A 30 21.20 -31.97 28.62
CA PRO A 30 20.35 -31.16 29.49
C PRO A 30 21.12 -29.90 29.90
N SER A 31 20.95 -28.82 29.14
CA SER A 31 21.05 -27.44 29.64
C SER A 31 20.72 -26.48 28.50
N ALA A 32 19.43 -26.21 28.33
CA ALA A 32 18.96 -25.05 27.57
C ALA A 32 19.30 -23.77 28.37
N GLN A 33 20.59 -23.46 28.48
CA GLN A 33 21.02 -22.10 28.74
C GLN A 33 20.70 -21.30 27.48
N ASN A 34 20.08 -20.13 27.67
CA ASN A 34 19.73 -19.18 26.61
C ASN A 34 20.95 -18.81 25.77
N LEU A 35 21.26 -19.62 24.75
CA LEU A 35 22.21 -19.29 23.70
C LEU A 35 21.53 -18.24 22.82
N VAL A 36 21.65 -16.98 23.23
CA VAL A 36 21.22 -15.84 22.44
C VAL A 36 22.10 -15.82 21.18
N ASP A 37 21.50 -16.10 20.04
CA ASP A 37 22.14 -15.97 18.74
C ASP A 37 22.42 -14.48 18.48
N VAL A 38 23.64 -14.05 18.85
CA VAL A 38 24.07 -12.64 18.81
C VAL A 38 23.92 -12.05 17.39
N PRO A 39 24.34 -12.75 16.30
CA PRO A 39 24.05 -12.31 14.93
C PRO A 39 22.57 -12.07 14.64
N LEU A 40 21.67 -12.98 15.04
CA LEU A 40 20.24 -12.83 14.82
C LEU A 40 19.67 -11.61 15.57
N LYS A 41 20.16 -11.38 16.80
CA LYS A 41 19.74 -10.23 17.60
C LYS A 41 20.20 -8.90 16.96
N VAL A 42 21.43 -8.82 16.47
CA VAL A 42 21.92 -7.63 15.77
C VAL A 42 21.14 -7.36 14.49
N LEU A 43 20.87 -8.38 13.68
CA LEU A 43 20.10 -8.23 12.43
C LEU A 43 18.66 -7.80 12.68
N THR A 44 18.02 -8.31 13.75
CA THR A 44 16.65 -7.90 14.10
C THR A 44 16.60 -6.49 14.68
N GLU A 45 17.59 -6.08 15.48
CA GLU A 45 17.72 -4.72 15.98
C GLU A 45 17.97 -3.71 14.82
N GLU A 46 18.83 -4.05 13.85
CA GLU A 46 19.02 -3.22 12.66
C GLU A 46 17.77 -3.16 11.79
N ALA A 47 17.10 -4.29 11.55
CA ALA A 47 15.87 -4.34 10.78
C ALA A 47 14.75 -3.50 11.40
N THR A 48 14.58 -3.55 12.74
CA THR A 48 13.58 -2.75 13.44
C THR A 48 13.90 -1.25 13.39
N ARG A 49 15.18 -0.87 13.48
CA ARG A 49 15.60 0.52 13.33
C ARG A 49 15.33 1.05 11.92
N HIS A 50 15.71 0.31 10.89
CA HIS A 50 15.42 0.68 9.50
C HIS A 50 13.92 0.70 9.20
N HIS A 51 13.15 -0.20 9.81
CA HIS A 51 11.69 -0.16 9.70
C HIS A 51 11.11 1.14 10.26
N ALA A 52 11.58 1.60 11.42
CA ALA A 52 11.13 2.87 12.00
C ALA A 52 11.50 4.09 11.13
N GLU A 53 12.70 4.08 10.53
CA GLU A 53 13.14 5.09 9.56
C GLU A 53 12.21 5.12 8.33
N LEU A 54 11.86 3.94 7.79
CA LEU A 54 10.95 3.80 6.66
C LEU A 54 9.50 4.19 6.99
N GLU A 55 9.01 3.86 8.18
CA GLU A 55 7.66 4.21 8.61
C GLU A 55 7.45 5.73 8.62
N THR A 56 8.49 6.48 8.97
CA THR A 56 8.46 7.95 8.97
C THR A 56 8.35 8.50 7.54
N LEU A 57 9.09 7.91 6.58
CA LEU A 57 8.99 8.23 5.16
C LEU A 57 7.60 7.89 4.59
N VAL A 58 7.02 6.77 4.99
CA VAL A 58 5.67 6.39 4.58
C VAL A 58 4.64 7.39 5.11
N LYS A 59 4.73 7.78 6.39
CA LYS A 59 3.82 8.75 7.00
C LYS A 59 3.86 10.11 6.30
N THR A 60 5.02 10.56 5.83
CA THR A 60 5.16 11.85 5.14
C THR A 60 4.79 11.78 3.65
N GLY A 61 5.11 10.68 2.96
CA GLY A 61 4.82 10.52 1.54
C GLY A 61 3.39 10.11 1.21
N TRP A 62 2.76 9.32 2.08
CA TRP A 62 1.42 8.76 1.85
C TRP A 62 0.32 9.81 1.63
N PRO A 63 0.27 10.93 2.38
CA PRO A 63 -0.72 11.99 2.14
C PRO A 63 -0.67 12.56 0.72
N VAL A 64 0.52 12.79 0.17
CA VAL A 64 0.71 13.33 -1.18
C VAL A 64 0.23 12.33 -2.23
N VAL A 65 0.57 11.06 -2.07
CA VAL A 65 0.12 9.98 -2.96
C VAL A 65 -1.40 9.85 -2.91
N ASN A 66 -1.99 9.90 -1.71
CA ASN A 66 -3.42 9.82 -1.53
C ASN A 66 -4.14 11.02 -2.17
N ARG A 67 -3.64 12.25 -1.97
CA ARG A 67 -4.15 13.47 -2.62
C ARG A 67 -4.17 13.33 -4.13
N ASN A 68 -3.05 12.95 -4.74
CA ASN A 68 -2.96 12.78 -6.19
C ASN A 68 -3.92 11.70 -6.71
N ARG A 69 -4.08 10.60 -5.97
CA ARG A 69 -5.02 9.54 -6.32
C ARG A 69 -6.48 10.01 -6.26
N VAL A 70 -6.85 10.79 -5.25
CA VAL A 70 -8.19 11.37 -5.12
C VAL A 70 -8.42 12.41 -6.22
N LYS A 71 -7.45 13.31 -6.45
CA LYS A 71 -7.51 14.34 -7.49
C LYS A 71 -7.77 13.75 -8.87
N GLU A 72 -7.03 12.71 -9.26
CA GLU A 72 -7.20 12.06 -10.56
C GLU A 72 -8.56 11.38 -10.72
N ARG A 73 -9.15 10.88 -9.63
CA ARG A 73 -10.51 10.32 -9.66
C ARG A 73 -11.57 11.41 -9.81
N VAL A 74 -11.49 12.45 -8.98
CA VAL A 74 -12.41 13.59 -9.05
C VAL A 74 -12.35 14.22 -10.43
N ARG A 75 -11.16 14.41 -11.00
CA ARG A 75 -10.96 14.93 -12.37
C ARG A 75 -11.76 14.15 -13.40
N ARG A 76 -11.69 12.81 -13.37
CA ARG A 76 -12.45 11.95 -14.29
C ARG A 76 -13.96 12.12 -14.12
N SER A 77 -14.44 12.15 -12.88
CA SER A 77 -15.88 12.33 -12.59
C SER A 77 -16.38 13.71 -13.02
N VAL A 78 -15.62 14.77 -12.73
CA VAL A 78 -15.94 16.15 -13.14
C VAL A 78 -15.93 16.25 -14.66
N TRP A 79 -14.88 15.74 -15.32
CA TRP A 79 -14.80 15.73 -16.78
C TRP A 79 -16.03 15.09 -17.42
N LYS A 80 -16.45 13.91 -16.92
CA LYS A 80 -17.65 13.21 -17.40
C LYS A 80 -18.92 14.05 -17.24
N ILE A 81 -19.14 14.64 -16.06
CA ILE A 81 -20.32 15.47 -15.80
C ILE A 81 -20.35 16.71 -16.70
N VAL A 82 -19.21 17.38 -16.84
CA VAL A 82 -19.10 18.59 -17.66
C VAL A 82 -19.20 18.25 -19.14
N SER A 83 -18.63 17.13 -19.60
CA SER A 83 -18.76 16.68 -20.99
C SER A 83 -20.20 16.34 -21.34
N ASP A 84 -20.92 15.68 -20.44
CA ASP A 84 -22.33 15.33 -20.66
C ASP A 84 -23.22 16.58 -20.74
N ALA A 85 -22.89 17.64 -19.98
CA ALA A 85 -23.65 18.88 -19.97
C ALA A 85 -23.30 19.83 -21.13
N PHE A 86 -22.01 19.98 -21.45
CA PHE A 86 -21.52 21.04 -22.35
C PHE A 86 -20.92 20.54 -23.66
N HIS A 87 -20.81 19.22 -23.88
CA HIS A 87 -20.24 18.53 -25.06
C HIS A 87 -18.75 18.83 -25.36
N ALA A 88 -18.23 19.99 -24.96
CA ALA A 88 -16.83 20.37 -25.06
C ALA A 88 -16.38 21.04 -23.74
N PRO A 89 -15.96 20.24 -22.74
CA PRO A 89 -15.51 20.78 -21.46
C PRO A 89 -14.18 21.53 -21.62
N ASP A 90 -14.10 22.73 -21.06
CA ASP A 90 -12.85 23.48 -20.93
C ASP A 90 -11.93 22.80 -19.90
N PRO A 91 -10.71 22.38 -20.26
CA PRO A 91 -9.78 21.74 -19.34
C PRO A 91 -9.41 22.59 -18.12
N GLU A 92 -9.34 23.91 -18.26
CA GLU A 92 -8.97 24.81 -17.17
C GLU A 92 -10.08 24.87 -16.13
N MET A 93 -11.33 24.99 -16.58
CA MET A 93 -12.51 24.91 -15.71
C MET A 93 -12.61 23.57 -14.98
N VAL A 94 -12.36 22.45 -15.66
CA VAL A 94 -12.38 21.12 -15.02
C VAL A 94 -11.33 21.02 -13.92
N GLU A 95 -10.13 21.56 -14.16
CA GLU A 95 -9.06 21.57 -13.17
C GLU A 95 -9.42 22.41 -11.94
N GLU A 96 -9.96 23.61 -12.14
CA GLU A 96 -10.38 24.50 -11.04
C GLU A 96 -11.46 23.84 -10.16
N ILE A 97 -12.48 23.24 -10.79
CA ILE A 97 -13.54 22.53 -10.07
C ILE A 97 -12.95 21.33 -9.31
N THR A 98 -12.03 20.60 -9.93
CA THR A 98 -11.37 19.45 -9.32
C THR A 98 -10.60 19.86 -8.06
N GLU A 99 -9.76 20.90 -8.14
CA GLU A 99 -8.99 21.39 -6.99
C GLU A 99 -9.91 21.83 -5.83
N ARG A 100 -10.97 22.59 -6.12
CA ARG A 100 -11.92 23.02 -5.07
C ARG A 100 -12.61 21.85 -4.36
N ILE A 101 -12.93 20.78 -5.08
CA ILE A 101 -13.54 19.57 -4.49
C ILE A 101 -12.52 18.79 -3.65
N VAL A 102 -11.28 18.68 -4.13
CA VAL A 102 -10.20 18.02 -3.39
C VAL A 102 -9.89 18.77 -2.10
N ASP A 103 -9.78 20.09 -2.15
CA ASP A 103 -9.53 20.92 -0.97
C ASP A 103 -10.68 20.78 0.06
N ALA A 104 -11.93 20.74 -0.38
CA ALA A 104 -13.07 20.49 0.50
C ALA A 104 -13.01 19.10 1.15
N ALA A 105 -12.60 18.07 0.39
CA ALA A 105 -12.45 16.71 0.90
C ALA A 105 -11.26 16.55 1.86
N GLU A 106 -10.23 17.39 1.76
CA GLU A 106 -9.12 17.41 2.73
C GLU A 106 -9.52 18.05 4.07
N VAL A 107 -10.41 19.03 4.03
CA VAL A 107 -10.86 19.76 5.23
C VAL A 107 -11.96 19.02 5.97
N ASP A 108 -12.87 18.35 5.26
CA ASP A 108 -14.06 17.72 5.84
C ASP A 108 -14.16 16.21 5.52
N PRO A 109 -14.13 15.35 6.55
CA PRO A 109 -14.29 13.90 6.41
C PRO A 109 -15.58 13.45 5.72
N TYR A 110 -16.65 14.25 5.79
CA TYR A 110 -17.92 13.94 5.13
C TYR A 110 -17.78 13.97 3.60
N TYR A 111 -17.16 15.02 3.05
CA TYR A 111 -16.88 15.12 1.62
C TYR A 111 -15.88 14.05 1.16
N ALA A 112 -14.88 13.73 1.99
CA ALA A 112 -13.97 12.63 1.71
C ALA A 112 -14.71 11.29 1.51
N LYS A 113 -15.69 10.99 2.37
CA LYS A 113 -16.52 9.77 2.23
C LYS A 113 -17.36 9.80 0.96
N MET A 114 -18.03 10.91 0.65
CA MET A 114 -18.83 11.02 -0.57
C MET A 114 -18.01 10.81 -1.85
N VAL A 115 -16.81 11.37 -1.90
CA VAL A 115 -15.90 11.21 -3.05
C VAL A 115 -15.34 9.78 -3.12
N VAL A 116 -15.19 9.09 -2.00
CA VAL A 116 -14.72 7.69 -1.99
C VAL A 116 -15.86 6.71 -2.33
N GLU A 117 -17.03 6.85 -1.71
CA GLU A 117 -18.19 5.94 -1.85
C GLU A 117 -18.86 6.04 -3.23
N LYS A 118 -19.01 7.24 -3.78
CA LYS A 118 -19.66 7.42 -5.09
C LYS A 118 -18.88 6.78 -6.24
N ASN A 119 -17.59 6.52 -6.03
CA ASN A 119 -16.69 6.00 -7.05
C ASN A 119 -16.42 4.49 -6.92
N SER A 120 -16.78 3.84 -5.81
CA SER A 120 -16.75 2.36 -5.70
C SER A 120 -17.77 1.68 -6.62
N ASP A 121 -18.89 2.36 -6.91
CA ASP A 121 -19.95 1.84 -7.78
C ASP A 121 -19.59 1.86 -9.28
N ASP A 122 -18.56 2.65 -9.66
CA ASP A 122 -18.10 2.79 -11.04
C ASP A 122 -17.00 1.76 -11.40
N ASP A 123 -16.14 1.37 -10.44
CA ASP A 123 -15.10 0.35 -10.66
C ASP A 123 -15.72 -1.07 -10.80
N GLU A 124 -16.88 -1.32 -10.18
CA GLU A 124 -17.58 -2.62 -10.21
C GLU A 124 -18.33 -2.87 -11.54
N LYS A 125 -18.57 -1.84 -12.35
CA LYS A 125 -19.28 -1.95 -13.64
C LYS A 125 -18.35 -2.18 -14.85
N THR A 126 -17.05 -2.27 -14.62
CA THR A 126 -16.04 -2.45 -15.67
C THR A 126 -15.46 -3.87 -15.79
N VAL A 127 -16.15 -4.89 -15.27
CA VAL A 127 -15.82 -6.32 -15.49
C VAL A 127 -16.86 -7.00 -16.36
#